data_AF-A0A8F2F170-F1
#
_entry.id   AF-A0A8F2F170-F1
#
_cell.length_a   1.000
_cell.length_b   1.000
_cell.length_c   1.000
_cell.angle_alpha   90.00
_cell.angle_beta   90.00
_cell.angle_gamma   90.00
#
_symmetry.space_group_name_H-M   'P 1'
#
loop_
_entity.id
_entity.type
_entity.pdbx_description
1 polymer ?
#
loop_
_entity_poly.entity_id
_entity_poly.type
_entity_poly.pdbx_seq_one_letter_code
_entity_poly.pdbx_strand_id
1 'polypeptide(L)'
;MDWNLFWTAFGAIGGTLGAVATTAAVIVALWQTKYANKKRLKVEFSDNIIVVPSQGDLSQKREYVGITATNIGNRRIKVCNWQIRFPDGHGALIVQDISPIGKMLAPAWPVLLEPEDQASQYWEKRTFYAFIKDEAPKYKKKNRRLLWIVKDSTNKEYKVRSPKTIAEYFDEAEAYYHANTGMDWKK
;
A
#
# COMPACT_ATOMS: atom_id res chain seq x y z
N MET A 1 -11.85 60.72 36.74
CA MET A 1 -11.68 59.36 36.18
C MET A 1 -10.19 59.09 36.15
N ASP A 2 -9.69 58.18 36.98
CA ASP A 2 -8.24 57.94 37.12
C ASP A 2 -7.66 57.30 35.85
N TRP A 3 -7.02 58.13 35.03
CA TRP A 3 -6.41 57.76 33.75
C TRP A 3 -5.38 56.63 33.89
N ASN A 4 -4.65 56.59 35.00
CA ASN A 4 -3.72 55.50 35.33
C ASN A 4 -4.45 54.17 35.60
N LEU A 5 -5.63 54.20 36.20
CA LEU A 5 -6.46 53.02 36.47
C LEU A 5 -7.01 52.43 35.16
N PHE A 6 -7.36 53.30 34.20
CA PHE A 6 -7.76 52.89 32.84
C PHE A 6 -6.61 52.20 32.09
N TRP A 7 -5.41 52.81 32.00
CA TRP A 7 -4.29 52.19 31.29
C TRP A 7 -3.76 50.92 31.95
N THR A 8 -3.83 50.82 33.28
CA THR A 8 -3.45 49.61 34.01
C THR A 8 -4.45 48.48 33.75
N ALA A 9 -5.76 48.77 33.79
CA ALA A 9 -6.80 47.81 33.44
C ALA A 9 -6.74 47.42 31.95
N PHE A 10 -6.50 48.37 31.05
CA PHE A 10 -6.38 48.13 29.62
C PHE A 10 -5.12 47.33 29.28
N GLY A 11 -3.99 47.59 29.96
CA GLY A 11 -2.77 46.80 29.86
C GLY A 11 -2.94 45.37 30.39
N ALA A 12 -3.71 45.18 31.48
CA ALA A 12 -4.04 43.86 32.01
C ALA A 12 -4.98 43.06 31.08
N ILE A 13 -5.97 43.72 30.46
CA ILE A 13 -6.86 43.11 29.45
C ILE A 13 -6.09 42.84 28.15
N GLY A 14 -5.22 43.76 27.72
CA GLY A 14 -4.34 43.57 26.55
C GLY A 14 -3.35 42.42 26.75
N GLY A 15 -2.81 42.25 27.96
CA GLY A 15 -1.93 41.13 28.32
C GLY A 15 -2.66 39.78 28.32
N THR A 16 -3.88 39.72 28.85
CA THR A 16 -4.69 38.48 28.83
C THR A 16 -5.16 38.12 27.43
N LEU A 17 -5.58 39.09 26.61
CA LEU A 17 -5.92 38.87 25.20
C LEU A 17 -4.69 38.43 24.38
N GLY A 18 -3.52 39.01 24.63
CA GLY A 18 -2.25 38.59 24.02
C GLY A 18 -1.86 37.17 24.40
N ALA A 19 -2.06 36.76 25.65
CA ALA A 19 -1.83 35.40 26.12
C ALA A 19 -2.79 34.38 25.46
N VAL A 20 -4.07 34.73 25.30
CA VAL A 20 -5.05 33.92 24.57
C VAL A 20 -4.67 33.77 23.10
N ALA A 21 -4.29 34.87 22.44
CA ALA A 21 -3.83 34.85 21.05
C ALA A 21 -2.58 33.98 20.87
N THR A 22 -1.61 34.09 21.77
CA THR A 22 -0.38 33.26 21.76
C THR A 22 -0.71 31.78 21.96
N THR A 23 -1.62 31.47 22.89
CA THR A 23 -2.06 30.08 23.14
C THR A 23 -2.77 29.50 21.92
N ALA A 24 -3.65 30.27 21.28
CA ALA A 24 -4.31 29.86 20.04
C ALA A 24 -3.30 29.61 18.91
N ALA A 25 -2.32 30.49 18.74
CA ALA A 25 -1.26 30.34 17.75
C ALA A 25 -0.45 29.05 17.97
N VAL A 26 -0.11 28.73 19.22
CA VAL A 26 0.60 27.49 19.58
C VAL A 26 -0.25 26.26 19.27
N ILE A 27 -1.55 26.29 19.58
CA ILE A 27 -2.48 25.20 19.25
C ILE A 27 -2.51 24.95 17.74
N VAL A 28 -2.64 26.02 16.95
CA VAL A 28 -2.63 25.94 15.48
C VAL A 28 -1.28 25.43 14.99
N ALA A 29 -0.16 25.89 15.54
CA ALA A 29 1.17 25.42 15.18
C ALA A 29 1.37 23.92 15.48
N LEU A 30 0.90 23.44 16.64
CA LEU A 30 0.90 22.02 16.98
C LEU A 30 0.01 21.22 16.03
N TRP A 31 -1.16 21.76 15.67
CA TRP A 31 -2.06 21.13 14.71
C TRP A 31 -1.44 21.03 13.31
N GLN A 32 -0.85 22.11 12.82
CA GLN A 32 -0.10 22.14 11.55
C GLN A 32 1.07 21.15 11.58
N THR A 33 1.83 21.12 12.68
CA THR A 33 2.96 20.20 12.85
C THR A 33 2.49 18.74 12.86
N LYS A 34 1.39 18.44 13.54
CA LYS A 34 0.78 17.10 13.57
C LYS A 34 0.22 16.71 12.22
N TYR A 35 -0.42 17.65 11.51
CA TYR A 35 -0.98 17.43 10.18
C TYR A 35 0.13 17.15 9.16
N ALA A 36 1.20 17.93 9.15
CA ALA A 36 2.36 17.74 8.28
C ALA A 36 3.05 16.39 8.53
N ASN A 37 3.11 15.92 9.78
CA ASN A 37 3.76 14.66 10.12
C ASN A 37 2.87 13.42 9.96
N LYS A 38 1.60 13.57 9.58
CA LYS A 38 0.66 12.45 9.49
C LYS A 38 0.97 11.58 8.25
N LYS A 39 1.54 10.40 8.48
CA LYS A 39 1.73 9.37 7.44
C LYS A 39 0.38 8.84 6.94
N ARG A 40 0.11 8.97 5.64
CA ARG A 40 -1.05 8.38 4.97
C ARG A 40 -0.60 7.70 3.68
N LEU A 41 -0.84 6.40 3.59
CA LEU A 41 -0.54 5.60 2.40
C LEU A 41 -1.86 4.96 1.96
N LYS A 42 -2.21 5.16 0.69
CA LYS A 42 -3.29 4.44 0.04
C LYS A 42 -2.70 3.21 -0.62
N VAL A 43 -3.37 2.08 -0.49
CA VAL A 43 -2.92 0.82 -1.10
C VAL A 43 -4.04 0.32 -1.99
N GLU A 44 -3.70 0.02 -3.23
CA GLU A 44 -4.62 -0.43 -4.26
C GLU A 44 -4.14 -1.75 -4.84
N PHE A 45 -5.10 -2.64 -5.12
CA PHE A 45 -4.85 -3.91 -5.75
C PHE A 45 -5.20 -3.80 -7.24
N SER A 46 -4.31 -4.30 -8.09
CA SER A 46 -4.50 -4.33 -9.53
C SER A 46 -4.45 -5.79 -10.00
N ASP A 47 -5.61 -6.30 -10.40
CA ASP A 47 -5.70 -7.61 -11.07
C ASP A 47 -5.38 -7.46 -12.56
N ASN A 48 -4.79 -8.51 -13.14
CA ASN A 48 -4.70 -8.71 -14.59
C ASN A 48 -4.00 -7.58 -15.38
N ILE A 49 -2.82 -7.16 -14.91
CA ILE A 49 -1.96 -6.23 -15.66
C ILE A 49 -1.32 -6.98 -16.81
N ILE A 50 -1.68 -6.64 -18.04
CA ILE A 50 -1.10 -7.23 -19.24
C ILE A 50 0.03 -6.32 -19.71
N VAL A 51 1.27 -6.81 -19.64
CA VAL A 51 2.43 -6.11 -20.19
C VAL A 51 2.58 -6.55 -21.64
N VAL A 52 2.52 -5.57 -22.54
CA VAL A 52 2.70 -5.75 -23.97
C VAL A 52 3.97 -4.98 -24.38
N PRO A 53 4.90 -5.60 -25.13
CA PRO A 53 6.07 -4.89 -25.64
C PRO A 53 5.65 -3.75 -26.58
N SER A 54 6.24 -2.56 -26.42
CA SER A 54 5.93 -1.38 -27.26
C SER A 54 6.36 -1.54 -28.73
N GLN A 55 7.33 -2.42 -28.99
CA GLN A 55 7.68 -2.91 -30.32
C GLN A 55 7.99 -4.40 -30.21
N GLY A 56 7.27 -5.23 -30.95
CA GLY A 56 7.44 -6.68 -30.94
C GLY A 56 6.14 -7.46 -31.13
N ASP A 57 6.28 -8.78 -31.18
CA ASP A 57 5.17 -9.70 -31.36
C ASP A 57 4.25 -9.74 -30.12
N LEU A 58 2.95 -9.58 -30.35
CA LEU A 58 1.89 -9.66 -29.34
C LEU A 58 1.75 -11.07 -28.74
N SER A 59 2.50 -12.06 -29.23
CA SER A 59 2.63 -13.40 -28.67
C SER A 59 3.36 -13.44 -27.32
N GLN A 60 4.17 -12.44 -26.98
CA GLN A 60 4.90 -12.35 -25.70
C GLN A 60 4.13 -11.58 -24.61
N LYS A 61 2.80 -11.71 -24.58
CA LYS A 61 1.98 -11.14 -23.49
C LYS A 61 2.35 -11.81 -22.18
N ARG A 62 2.70 -10.99 -21.18
CA ARG A 62 2.87 -11.44 -19.79
C ARG A 62 1.82 -10.80 -18.91
N GLU A 63 1.13 -11.64 -18.15
CA GLU A 63 0.10 -11.21 -17.21
C GLU A 63 0.71 -11.12 -15.81
N TYR A 64 0.38 -10.03 -15.11
CA TYR A 64 0.85 -9.74 -13.76
C TYR A 64 -0.31 -9.41 -12.84
N VAL A 65 -0.13 -9.70 -11.56
CA VAL A 65 -0.96 -9.22 -10.47
C VAL A 65 -0.12 -8.25 -9.66
N GLY A 66 -0.69 -7.11 -9.32
CA GLY A 66 0.05 -6.01 -8.72
C GLY A 66 -0.60 -5.43 -7.48
N ILE A 67 0.24 -4.80 -6.67
CA ILE A 67 -0.16 -3.94 -5.57
C ILE A 67 0.56 -2.60 -5.72
N THR A 68 -0.21 -1.52 -5.62
CA THR A 68 0.29 -0.14 -5.72
C THR A 68 0.12 0.55 -4.38
N ALA A 69 1.17 1.22 -3.91
CA ALA A 69 1.14 2.07 -2.74
C ALA A 69 1.37 3.51 -3.15
N THR A 70 0.42 4.39 -2.81
CA THR A 70 0.46 5.82 -3.14
C THR A 70 0.51 6.63 -1.87
N ASN A 71 1.47 7.55 -1.78
CA ASN A 71 1.59 8.46 -0.65
C ASN A 71 0.59 9.61 -0.78
N ILE A 72 -0.55 9.50 -0.10
CA ILE A 72 -1.57 10.55 -0.02
C ILE A 72 -1.39 11.44 1.22
N GLY A 73 -0.23 11.35 1.87
CA GLY A 73 0.13 12.13 3.06
C GLY A 73 1.06 13.28 2.71
N ASN A 74 1.30 14.14 3.71
CA ASN A 74 2.13 15.34 3.53
C ASN A 74 3.61 15.13 3.94
N ARG A 75 4.00 13.86 4.15
CA ARG A 75 5.33 13.46 4.59
C ARG A 75 5.76 12.26 3.77
N ARG A 76 7.04 12.24 3.38
CA ARG A 76 7.66 11.09 2.70
C ARG A 76 7.58 9.81 3.53
N ILE A 77 7.30 8.70 2.87
CA ILE A 77 7.15 7.38 3.48
C ILE A 77 8.14 6.42 2.83
N LYS A 78 9.01 5.82 3.64
CA LYS A 78 9.88 4.73 3.18
C LYS A 78 9.13 3.41 3.28
N VAL A 79 8.84 2.79 2.14
CA VAL A 79 8.23 1.48 2.00
C VAL A 79 9.32 0.43 1.91
N CYS A 80 9.23 -0.60 2.76
CA CYS A 80 10.29 -1.61 2.89
C CYS A 80 9.83 -2.98 2.40
N ASN A 81 8.64 -3.43 2.78
CA ASN A 81 8.23 -4.81 2.57
C ASN A 81 6.81 -4.90 1.99
N TRP A 82 6.62 -5.89 1.12
CA TRP A 82 5.36 -6.22 0.49
C TRP A 82 5.03 -7.68 0.81
N GLN A 83 3.80 -7.97 1.21
CA GLN A 83 3.41 -9.30 1.70
C GLN A 83 2.00 -9.65 1.23
N ILE A 84 1.77 -10.94 1.05
CA ILE A 84 0.43 -11.52 0.94
C ILE A 84 0.19 -12.33 2.20
N ARG A 85 -0.95 -12.12 2.86
CA ARG A 85 -1.35 -12.85 4.05
C ARG A 85 -2.73 -13.47 3.85
N PHE A 86 -2.83 -14.76 4.15
CA PHE A 86 -4.09 -15.42 4.37
C PHE A 86 -4.73 -14.91 5.66
N PRO A 87 -6.07 -14.81 5.74
CA PRO A 87 -6.73 -14.26 6.92
C PRO A 87 -6.43 -14.95 8.25
N ASP A 88 -6.03 -16.22 8.26
CA ASP A 88 -5.67 -16.94 9.49
C ASP A 88 -4.21 -16.72 9.94
N GLY A 89 -3.44 -15.85 9.26
CA GLY A 89 -2.13 -15.38 9.72
C GLY A 89 -0.92 -15.89 8.92
N HIS A 90 -1.06 -17.02 8.22
CA HIS A 90 -0.06 -17.52 7.28
C HIS A 90 0.09 -16.57 6.09
N GLY A 91 1.29 -16.44 5.52
CA GLY A 91 1.51 -15.54 4.41
C GLY A 91 2.89 -15.68 3.78
N ALA A 92 3.03 -15.11 2.59
CA ALA A 92 4.28 -15.03 1.86
C ALA A 92 4.78 -13.58 1.83
N LEU A 93 6.10 -13.43 1.91
CA LEU A 93 6.76 -12.17 1.59
C LEU A 93 6.96 -12.14 0.07
N ILE A 94 6.50 -11.07 -0.56
CA ILE A 94 6.81 -10.83 -1.97
C ILE A 94 8.26 -10.36 -1.97
N VAL A 95 9.13 -11.04 -2.71
CA VAL A 95 10.51 -10.62 -2.95
C VAL A 95 10.58 -10.04 -4.35
N GLN A 96 11.47 -9.06 -4.57
CA GLN A 96 11.71 -8.55 -5.91
C GLN A 96 12.08 -9.68 -6.86
N ASP A 97 11.41 -9.71 -8.01
CA ASP A 97 11.78 -10.60 -9.08
C ASP A 97 13.20 -10.23 -9.59
N ILE A 98 14.05 -11.24 -9.71
CA ILE A 98 15.43 -11.10 -10.18
C ILE A 98 15.46 -11.03 -11.71
N SER A 99 14.34 -11.36 -12.38
CA SER A 99 14.22 -11.33 -13.83
C SER A 99 14.45 -9.91 -14.39
N PRO A 100 15.07 -9.76 -15.59
CA PRO A 100 15.32 -8.45 -16.18
C PRO A 100 14.06 -7.60 -16.34
N ILE A 101 12.93 -8.23 -16.70
CA ILE A 101 11.63 -7.56 -16.85
C ILE A 101 11.06 -7.19 -15.47
N GLY A 102 11.17 -8.09 -14.48
CA GLY A 102 10.74 -7.81 -13.11
C GLY A 102 11.48 -6.62 -12.49
N LYS A 103 12.79 -6.50 -12.74
CA LYS A 103 13.61 -5.35 -12.32
C LYS A 103 13.24 -4.03 -13.02
N MET A 104 12.75 -4.09 -14.26
CA MET A 104 12.28 -2.89 -14.97
C MET A 104 10.91 -2.43 -14.48
N LEU A 105 10.03 -3.36 -14.09
CA LEU A 105 8.67 -3.06 -13.66
C LEU A 105 8.58 -2.65 -12.18
N ALA A 106 9.50 -3.14 -11.32
CA ALA A 106 9.46 -2.87 -9.90
C ALA A 106 10.63 -1.96 -9.45
N PRO A 107 10.38 -0.87 -8.69
CA PRO A 107 11.43 -0.01 -8.17
C PRO A 107 12.29 -0.76 -7.14
N ALA A 108 13.61 -0.53 -7.13
CA ALA A 108 14.53 -1.15 -6.17
C ALA A 108 14.10 -0.89 -4.71
N TRP A 109 14.07 -1.93 -3.90
CA TRP A 109 13.67 -1.82 -2.49
C TRP A 109 14.87 -1.52 -1.59
N PRO A 110 14.65 -0.79 -0.48
CA PRO A 110 13.42 -0.07 -0.08
C PRO A 110 13.21 1.22 -0.87
N VAL A 111 11.94 1.59 -1.09
CA VAL A 111 11.56 2.79 -1.88
C VAL A 111 11.18 3.94 -0.95
N LEU A 112 11.68 5.13 -1.23
CA LEU A 112 11.24 6.37 -0.60
C LEU A 112 10.15 6.99 -1.47
N LEU A 113 8.93 7.10 -0.94
CA LEU A 113 7.81 7.77 -1.60
C LEU A 113 7.70 9.20 -1.09
N GLU A 114 7.90 10.19 -1.95
CA GLU A 114 7.54 11.58 -1.65
C GLU A 114 6.01 11.74 -1.61
N PRO A 115 5.46 12.87 -1.11
CA PRO A 115 4.02 13.15 -1.23
C PRO A 115 3.57 13.02 -2.70
N GLU A 116 2.41 12.41 -2.91
CA GLU A 116 1.80 12.15 -4.23
C GLU A 116 2.51 11.09 -5.10
N ASP A 117 3.70 10.63 -4.70
CA ASP A 117 4.38 9.53 -5.38
C ASP A 117 3.71 8.17 -5.13
N GLN A 118 3.96 7.27 -6.07
CA GLN A 118 3.51 5.88 -6.01
C GLN A 118 4.65 4.89 -6.30
N ALA A 119 4.56 3.72 -5.69
CA ALA A 119 5.35 2.56 -6.06
C ALA A 119 4.42 1.37 -6.25
N SER A 120 4.71 0.55 -7.26
CA SER A 120 3.96 -0.67 -7.55
C SER A 120 4.90 -1.86 -7.48
N GLN A 121 4.41 -2.94 -6.90
CA GLN A 121 5.04 -4.25 -7.00
C GLN A 121 4.17 -5.16 -7.84
N TYR A 122 4.80 -5.83 -8.80
CA TYR A 122 4.15 -6.79 -9.68
C TYR A 122 4.66 -8.19 -9.40
N TRP A 123 3.76 -9.16 -9.60
CA TRP A 123 4.04 -10.58 -9.51
C TRP A 123 3.46 -11.26 -10.75
N GLU A 124 4.27 -12.03 -11.47
CA GLU A 124 3.81 -12.77 -12.64
C GLU A 124 2.65 -13.70 -12.26
N LYS A 125 1.57 -13.65 -13.03
CA LYS A 125 0.31 -14.34 -12.75
C LYS A 125 0.49 -15.85 -12.70
N ARG A 126 1.36 -16.41 -13.54
CA ARG A 126 1.74 -17.84 -13.50
C ARG A 126 2.32 -18.24 -12.13
N THR A 127 3.27 -17.47 -11.63
CA THR A 127 3.93 -17.71 -10.33
C THR A 127 2.97 -17.48 -9.17
N PHE A 128 2.13 -16.45 -9.28
CA PHE A 128 1.06 -16.20 -8.31
C PHE A 128 0.07 -17.39 -8.24
N TYR A 129 -0.39 -17.90 -9.38
CA TYR A 129 -1.29 -19.05 -9.42
C TYR A 129 -0.62 -20.35 -8.95
N ALA A 130 0.67 -20.55 -9.21
CA ALA A 130 1.43 -21.65 -8.62
C ALA A 130 1.43 -21.56 -7.07
N PHE A 131 1.67 -20.36 -6.53
CA PHE A 131 1.62 -20.10 -5.10
C PHE A 131 0.22 -20.36 -4.52
N ILE A 132 -0.85 -19.87 -5.16
CA ILE A 132 -2.22 -20.13 -4.72
C ILE A 132 -2.54 -21.62 -4.77
N LYS A 133 -2.11 -22.34 -5.80
CA LYS A 133 -2.34 -23.79 -5.91
C LYS A 133 -1.68 -24.58 -4.77
N ASP A 134 -0.46 -24.20 -4.39
CA ASP A 134 0.26 -24.89 -3.30
C ASP A 134 -0.30 -24.53 -1.91
N GLU A 135 -0.65 -23.27 -1.68
CA GLU A 135 -1.03 -22.77 -0.35
C GLU A 135 -2.54 -22.82 -0.07
N ALA A 136 -3.41 -22.61 -1.07
CA ALA A 136 -4.86 -22.57 -0.85
C ALA A 136 -5.45 -23.89 -0.31
N PRO A 137 -5.00 -25.10 -0.73
CA PRO A 137 -5.49 -26.36 -0.16
C PRO A 137 -5.19 -26.52 1.34
N LYS A 138 -4.08 -25.94 1.82
CA LYS A 138 -3.68 -25.97 3.24
C LYS A 138 -4.59 -25.10 4.11
N TYR A 139 -5.40 -24.24 3.48
CA TYR A 139 -6.22 -23.24 4.15
C TYR A 139 -7.69 -23.66 4.29
N LYS A 140 -8.22 -23.60 5.52
CA LYS A 140 -9.58 -24.06 5.83
C LYS A 140 -10.69 -23.13 5.32
N LYS A 141 -10.47 -21.81 5.27
CA LYS A 141 -11.53 -20.81 4.99
C LYS A 141 -11.45 -20.21 3.58
N LYS A 142 -11.49 -21.03 2.54
CA LYS A 142 -11.28 -20.60 1.13
C LYS A 142 -12.23 -19.49 0.63
N ASN A 143 -13.40 -19.29 1.26
CA ASN A 143 -14.34 -18.20 0.94
C ASN A 143 -13.93 -16.81 1.48
N ARG A 144 -12.69 -16.65 1.96
CA ARG A 144 -12.16 -15.35 2.40
C ARG A 144 -11.26 -14.76 1.32
N ARG A 145 -11.13 -13.44 1.33
CA ARG A 145 -10.25 -12.68 0.41
C ARG A 145 -8.82 -12.66 0.95
N LEU A 146 -7.84 -12.64 0.05
CA LEU A 146 -6.43 -12.49 0.40
C LEU A 146 -6.17 -11.06 0.91
N LEU A 147 -5.31 -10.92 1.91
CA LEU A 147 -4.82 -9.61 2.34
C LEU A 147 -3.48 -9.32 1.70
N TRP A 148 -3.41 -8.20 0.98
CA TRP A 148 -2.17 -7.64 0.52
C TRP A 148 -1.73 -6.54 1.47
N ILE A 149 -0.46 -6.59 1.87
CA ILE A 149 0.08 -5.79 2.96
C ILE A 149 1.35 -5.09 2.50
N VAL A 150 1.40 -3.78 2.70
CA VAL A 150 2.59 -2.94 2.54
C VAL A 150 3.06 -2.49 3.91
N LYS A 151 4.34 -2.67 4.22
CA LYS A 151 4.95 -2.20 5.46
C LYS A 151 5.90 -1.05 5.21
N ASP A 152 5.75 -0.01 6.03
CA ASP A 152 6.72 1.08 6.06
C ASP A 152 7.93 0.76 6.95
N SER A 153 8.93 1.62 6.91
CA SER A 153 10.13 1.58 7.76
C SER A 153 9.87 1.57 9.28
N THR A 154 8.66 1.91 9.73
CA THR A 154 8.23 1.84 11.14
C THR A 154 7.39 0.61 11.45
N ASN A 155 7.39 -0.39 10.56
CA ASN A 155 6.57 -1.61 10.63
C ASN A 155 5.05 -1.36 10.64
N LYS A 156 4.60 -0.16 10.26
CA LYS A 156 3.17 0.12 10.13
C LYS A 156 2.63 -0.63 8.91
N GLU A 157 1.58 -1.42 9.12
CA GLU A 157 0.93 -2.21 8.08
C GLU A 157 -0.19 -1.43 7.40
N TYR A 158 -0.16 -1.38 6.08
CA TYR A 158 -1.24 -0.87 5.22
C TYR A 158 -1.81 -2.04 4.42
N LYS A 159 -3.13 -2.24 4.49
CA LYS A 159 -3.76 -3.48 4.02
C LYS A 159 -4.84 -3.18 2.99
N VAL A 160 -4.88 -3.98 1.94
CA VAL A 160 -5.99 -4.04 0.99
C VAL A 160 -6.42 -5.50 0.81
N ARG A 161 -7.72 -5.73 0.66
CA ARG A 161 -8.24 -7.07 0.34
C ARG A 161 -8.30 -7.23 -1.17
N SER A 162 -7.96 -8.41 -1.66
CA SER A 162 -8.22 -8.76 -3.05
C SER A 162 -9.72 -8.65 -3.37
N PRO A 163 -10.09 -8.36 -4.63
CA PRO A 163 -11.49 -8.35 -5.07
C PRO A 163 -12.10 -9.76 -4.98
N LYS A 164 -11.30 -10.78 -5.36
CA LYS A 164 -11.72 -12.18 -5.42
C LYS A 164 -11.38 -12.96 -4.14
N THR A 165 -12.12 -14.04 -3.90
CA THR A 165 -11.85 -14.98 -2.80
C THR A 165 -10.70 -15.93 -3.13
N ILE A 166 -10.16 -16.61 -2.11
CA ILE A 166 -9.11 -17.62 -2.31
C ILE A 166 -9.63 -18.79 -3.16
N ALA A 167 -10.89 -19.18 -2.99
CA ALA A 167 -11.54 -20.19 -3.82
C ALA A 167 -11.59 -19.77 -5.30
N GLU A 168 -12.06 -18.54 -5.57
CA GLU A 168 -12.11 -18.01 -6.95
C GLU A 168 -10.72 -17.96 -7.59
N TYR A 169 -9.69 -17.53 -6.85
CA TYR A 169 -8.31 -17.55 -7.37
C TYR A 169 -7.78 -18.97 -7.61
N PHE A 170 -8.23 -19.95 -6.82
CA PHE A 170 -7.86 -21.34 -6.99
C PHE A 170 -8.50 -21.94 -8.26
N ASP A 171 -9.80 -21.69 -8.46
CA ASP A 171 -10.52 -22.13 -9.66
C ASP A 171 -9.95 -21.47 -10.94
N GLU A 172 -9.61 -20.18 -10.88
CA GLU A 172 -8.91 -19.48 -11.97
C GLU A 172 -7.51 -20.05 -12.23
N ALA A 173 -6.78 -20.40 -11.17
CA ALA A 173 -5.47 -21.02 -11.31
C ALA A 173 -5.60 -22.38 -12.03
N GLU A 174 -6.55 -23.22 -11.64
CA GLU A 174 -6.82 -24.50 -12.32
C GLU A 174 -7.15 -24.27 -13.80
N ALA A 175 -8.10 -23.38 -14.10
CA ALA A 175 -8.48 -23.04 -15.47
C ALA A 175 -7.29 -22.52 -16.31
N TYR A 176 -6.45 -21.67 -15.72
CA TYR A 176 -5.25 -21.13 -16.37
C TYR A 176 -4.24 -22.22 -16.76
N TYR A 177 -4.01 -23.20 -15.87
CA TYR A 177 -3.12 -24.32 -16.17
C TYR A 177 -3.71 -25.27 -17.22
N HIS A 178 -5.01 -25.58 -17.14
CA HIS A 178 -5.67 -26.41 -18.17
C HIS A 178 -5.56 -25.77 -19.56
N ALA A 179 -5.76 -24.46 -19.68
CA ALA A 179 -5.68 -23.73 -20.95
C ALA A 179 -4.25 -23.62 -21.50
N ASN A 180 -3.24 -23.41 -20.65
CA ASN A 180 -1.88 -23.10 -21.09
C ASN A 180 -0.90 -24.28 -21.11
N THR A 181 -1.23 -25.41 -20.47
CA THR A 181 -0.32 -26.57 -20.41
C THR A 181 -0.89 -27.87 -20.98
N GLY A 182 -2.17 -27.91 -21.35
CA GLY A 182 -2.82 -29.14 -21.87
C GLY A 182 -2.75 -30.34 -20.92
N MET A 183 -2.34 -30.12 -19.66
CA MET A 183 -2.07 -31.16 -18.69
C MET A 183 -3.17 -31.14 -17.65
N ASP A 184 -4.07 -32.11 -17.74
CA ASP A 184 -5.11 -32.36 -16.76
C ASP A 184 -4.46 -32.85 -15.46
N TRP A 185 -4.55 -32.06 -14.38
CA TRP A 185 -3.86 -32.32 -13.12
C TRP A 185 -4.54 -33.39 -12.24
N LYS A 186 -5.42 -34.22 -12.80
CA LYS A 186 -5.90 -35.42 -12.09
C LYS A 186 -4.93 -36.59 -12.26
N LYS A 187 -3.82 -36.57 -11.50
CA LYS A 187 -3.12 -37.78 -11.07
C LYS A 187 -2.60 -37.63 -9.64
#